data_AF-A0A383BKN0-F1
#
_entry.id   AF-A0A383BKN0-F1
#
_cell.length_a   1.000
_cell.length_b   1.000
_cell.length_c   1.000
_cell.angle_alpha   90.00
_cell.angle_beta   90.00
_cell.angle_gamma   90.00
#
_symmetry.space_group_name_H-M   'P 1'
#
loop_
_entity.id
_entity.type
_entity.pdbx_description
1 polymer ?
#
loop_
_entity_poly.entity_id
_entity_poly.type
_entity_poly.pdbx_seq_one_letter_code
_entity_poly.pdbx_strand_id
1 'polypeptide(L)'
;RFFMRALEDCGYVDFKEPFTGLLAQGMVCHETYKDESGWLYPEEVERDKNGDWRRRDNQNPVEVGRSESMSKSKKNVVDPEAILASYGADTARLFMLSDSPPERDIEWTEAGIEGAWRFIQKLWRIATTFHTDDHKVPPQRPKDFSPAAIQLRRHTHQTIVDVTKDIESFRFNRAVAAVRQLSNNIAAFQEKDAAASWARREAIEVLVKLIGPMLPHLAEEMWQLLGYAPSITQATWPKPDADLL
;
A
#
# COMPACT_ATOMS: atom_id res chain seq x y z
N ARG A 1 -4.04 26.63 16.59
CA ARG A 1 -4.00 28.03 16.10
C ARG A 1 -4.19 29.03 17.23
N PHE A 2 -5.34 29.05 17.93
CA PHE A 2 -5.57 29.96 19.07
C PHE A 2 -4.43 29.91 20.11
N PHE A 3 -4.13 28.74 20.66
CA PHE A 3 -3.01 28.55 21.60
C PHE A 3 -1.65 28.98 21.03
N MET A 4 -1.42 28.75 19.73
CA MET A 4 -0.15 29.08 19.09
C MET A 4 0.11 30.59 19.10
N ARG A 5 -0.94 31.39 18.83
CA ARG A 5 -0.86 32.84 18.87
C ARG A 5 -0.63 33.36 20.29
N ALA A 6 -1.31 32.77 21.29
CA ALA A 6 -1.08 33.14 22.68
C ALA A 6 0.36 32.83 23.14
N LEU A 7 0.95 31.72 22.69
CA LEU A 7 2.33 31.38 22.99
C LEU A 7 3.33 32.32 22.32
N GLU A 8 3.05 32.76 21.09
CA GLU A 8 3.82 33.78 20.38
C GLU A 8 3.74 35.14 21.07
N ASP A 9 2.53 35.60 21.44
CA ASP A 9 2.32 36.85 22.18
C ASP A 9 3.06 36.86 23.52
N CYS A 10 3.18 35.71 24.18
CA CYS A 10 3.94 35.54 25.41
C CYS A 10 5.45 35.36 25.20
N GLY A 11 5.93 35.34 23.95
CA GLY A 11 7.35 35.19 23.61
C GLY A 11 7.93 33.79 23.81
N TYR A 12 7.10 32.75 23.93
CA TYR A 12 7.58 31.36 24.09
C TYR A 12 8.08 30.74 22.79
N VAL A 13 7.64 31.29 21.66
CA VAL A 13 7.88 30.79 20.29
C VAL A 13 7.90 31.96 19.32
N ASP A 14 8.55 31.78 18.18
CA ASP A 14 8.74 32.78 17.13
C ASP A 14 7.88 32.53 15.87
N PHE A 15 6.93 31.59 15.93
CA PHE A 15 6.03 31.25 14.84
C PHE A 15 4.55 31.33 15.24
N LYS A 16 3.73 31.85 14.31
CA LYS A 16 2.30 32.14 14.54
C LYS A 16 1.34 31.00 14.22
N GLU A 17 1.69 30.17 13.23
CA GLU A 17 0.86 29.07 12.77
C GLU A 17 1.55 27.73 13.12
N PRO A 18 0.85 26.78 13.77
CA PRO A 18 1.47 25.54 14.26
C PRO A 18 1.66 24.47 13.17
N PHE A 19 1.19 24.70 11.95
CA PHE A 19 1.28 23.74 10.85
C PHE A 19 1.40 24.47 9.51
N THR A 20 2.41 24.09 8.70
CA THR A 20 2.64 24.61 7.34
C THR A 20 1.70 23.96 6.31
N GLY A 21 1.23 22.75 6.58
CA GLY A 21 0.26 22.03 5.77
C GLY A 21 -0.68 21.22 6.65
N LEU A 22 -1.91 21.05 6.18
CA LEU A 22 -2.94 20.23 6.82
C LEU A 22 -3.57 19.34 5.77
N LEU A 23 -3.46 18.02 5.96
CA LEU A 23 -4.21 17.03 5.20
C LEU A 23 -5.33 16.52 6.09
N ALA A 24 -6.58 16.79 5.71
CA ALA A 24 -7.76 16.30 6.41
C ALA A 24 -8.25 15.04 5.71
N GLN A 25 -7.95 13.90 6.30
CA GLN A 25 -8.35 12.60 5.75
C GLN A 25 -9.88 12.39 5.81
N GLY A 26 -10.41 11.63 4.86
CA GLY A 26 -11.78 11.14 4.88
C GLY A 26 -12.02 10.09 5.97
N MET A 27 -13.28 9.73 6.16
CA MET A 27 -13.70 8.75 7.15
C MET A 27 -13.55 7.33 6.61
N VAL A 28 -13.28 6.38 7.51
CA VAL A 28 -13.46 4.96 7.19
C VAL A 28 -14.91 4.60 7.45
N CYS A 29 -15.56 4.08 6.42
CA CYS A 29 -16.98 3.73 6.41
C CYS A 29 -17.17 2.22 6.37
N HIS A 30 -18.28 1.75 6.94
CA HIS A 30 -18.70 0.35 6.88
C HIS A 30 -20.23 0.28 6.92
N GLU A 31 -20.79 -0.75 6.31
CA GLU A 31 -22.21 -1.12 6.46
C GLU A 31 -22.58 -1.26 7.94
N THR A 32 -23.81 -0.89 8.29
CA THR A 32 -24.33 -1.06 9.65
C THR A 32 -25.28 -2.23 9.72
N TYR A 33 -25.27 -2.97 10.83
CA TYR A 33 -26.13 -4.15 11.00
C TYR A 33 -27.02 -4.00 12.22
N LYS A 34 -28.29 -4.35 12.07
CA LYS A 34 -29.27 -4.19 13.13
C LYS A 34 -30.25 -5.36 13.18
N ASP A 35 -30.64 -5.77 14.39
CA ASP A 35 -31.75 -6.68 14.63
C ASP A 35 -32.80 -6.04 15.58
N GLU A 36 -33.75 -6.84 16.07
CA GLU A 36 -34.75 -6.40 17.05
C GLU A 36 -34.13 -5.93 18.38
N SER A 37 -32.92 -6.41 18.72
CA SER A 37 -32.19 -6.07 19.95
C SER A 37 -31.33 -4.81 19.81
N GLY A 38 -31.01 -4.39 18.58
CA GLY A 38 -30.29 -3.16 18.28
C GLY A 38 -29.13 -3.35 17.31
N TRP A 39 -28.11 -2.49 17.42
CA TRP A 39 -26.93 -2.57 16.55
C TRP A 39 -26.07 -3.80 16.87
N LEU A 40 -25.47 -4.35 15.82
CA LEU A 40 -24.62 -5.54 15.84
C LEU A 40 -23.24 -5.21 15.25
N TYR A 41 -22.20 -5.87 15.74
CA TYR A 41 -20.86 -5.84 15.14
C TYR A 41 -20.82 -6.68 13.85
N PRO A 42 -19.95 -6.34 12.86
CA PRO A 42 -19.81 -7.12 11.63
C PRO A 42 -19.53 -8.61 11.88
N GLU A 43 -18.75 -8.94 12.92
CA GLU A 43 -18.42 -10.32 13.31
C GLU A 43 -19.60 -11.13 13.87
N GLU A 44 -20.69 -10.47 14.28
CA GLU A 44 -21.92 -11.10 14.77
C GLU A 44 -22.86 -11.52 13.62
N VAL A 45 -22.52 -11.15 12.38
CA VAL A 45 -23.38 -11.32 11.21
C VAL A 45 -22.73 -12.27 10.20
N GLU A 46 -23.56 -12.99 9.45
CA GLU A 46 -23.15 -13.83 8.33
C GLU A 46 -24.24 -13.89 7.26
N ARG A 47 -23.88 -14.37 6.07
CA ARG A 47 -24.86 -14.67 5.01
C ARG A 47 -25.25 -16.14 5.06
N ASP A 48 -26.54 -16.42 5.03
CA ASP A 48 -27.05 -17.78 4.90
C ASP A 48 -26.87 -18.34 3.47
N LYS A 49 -27.31 -19.58 3.24
CA LYS A 49 -27.19 -20.25 1.94
C LYS A 49 -27.98 -19.56 0.82
N ASN A 50 -28.97 -18.75 1.17
CA ASN A 50 -29.77 -17.98 0.22
C ASN A 50 -29.18 -16.58 -0.03
N GLY A 51 -28.13 -16.22 0.71
CA GLY A 51 -27.46 -14.92 0.62
C GLY A 51 -28.06 -13.86 1.53
N ASP A 52 -29.01 -14.21 2.40
CA ASP A 52 -29.63 -13.27 3.33
C ASP A 52 -28.75 -13.09 4.58
N TRP A 53 -28.72 -11.88 5.12
CA TRP A 53 -28.00 -11.58 6.34
C TRP A 53 -28.74 -12.10 7.59
N ARG A 54 -28.00 -12.83 8.43
CA ARG A 54 -28.46 -13.46 9.66
C ARG A 54 -27.45 -13.26 10.78
N ARG A 55 -27.91 -13.30 12.04
CA ARG A 55 -27.00 -13.39 13.18
C ARG A 55 -26.34 -14.76 13.22
N ARG A 56 -25.03 -14.77 13.48
CA ARG A 56 -24.21 -15.98 13.50
C ARG A 56 -24.61 -16.96 14.61
N ASP A 57 -25.07 -16.46 15.75
CA ASP A 57 -25.35 -17.29 16.94
C ASP A 57 -26.73 -17.97 16.92
N ASN A 58 -27.75 -17.31 16.36
CA ASN A 58 -29.14 -17.76 16.46
C ASN A 58 -29.91 -17.74 15.14
N GLN A 59 -29.29 -17.31 14.03
CA GLN A 59 -29.88 -17.23 12.70
C GLN A 59 -31.08 -16.27 12.58
N ASN A 60 -31.25 -15.33 13.52
CA ASN A 60 -32.28 -14.30 13.40
C ASN A 60 -31.99 -13.38 12.20
N PRO A 61 -33.04 -12.85 11.52
CA PRO A 61 -32.88 -11.89 10.44
C PRO A 61 -32.12 -10.63 10.87
N VAL A 62 -31.23 -10.14 10.02
CA VAL A 62 -30.49 -8.89 10.24
C VAL A 62 -30.78 -7.90 9.13
N GLU A 63 -31.12 -6.67 9.51
CA GLU A 63 -31.26 -5.52 8.62
C GLU A 63 -29.87 -4.93 8.35
N VAL A 64 -29.56 -4.73 7.06
CA VAL A 64 -28.33 -4.06 6.63
C VAL A 64 -28.65 -2.64 6.21
N GLY A 65 -28.05 -1.70 6.93
CA GLY A 65 -28.10 -0.28 6.60
C GLY A 65 -26.97 0.14 5.65
N ARG A 66 -27.02 1.41 5.24
CA ARG A 66 -26.01 2.00 4.35
C ARG A 66 -24.61 2.01 4.97
N SER A 67 -23.61 2.07 4.10
CA SER A 67 -22.23 2.37 4.48
C SER A 67 -22.13 3.78 5.05
N GLU A 68 -21.56 3.91 6.24
CA GLU A 68 -21.32 5.19 6.90
C GLU A 68 -20.14 5.13 7.87
N SER A 69 -19.69 6.29 8.35
CA SER A 69 -18.53 6.41 9.24
C SER A 69 -18.60 5.40 10.39
N MET A 70 -17.51 4.65 10.57
CA MET A 70 -17.37 3.69 11.66
C MET A 70 -17.55 4.39 13.01
N SER A 71 -18.35 3.80 13.90
CA SER A 71 -18.60 4.33 15.25
C SER A 71 -18.97 3.24 16.25
N LYS A 72 -18.51 3.38 17.50
CA LYS A 72 -18.89 2.47 18.59
C LYS A 72 -20.41 2.46 18.84
N SER A 73 -21.09 3.60 18.64
CA SER A 73 -22.54 3.73 18.82
C SER A 73 -23.37 2.90 17.85
N LYS A 74 -22.87 2.69 16.62
CA LYS A 74 -23.55 1.89 15.58
C LYS A 74 -22.98 0.49 15.44
N LYS A 75 -21.97 0.17 16.25
CA LYS A 75 -21.21 -1.09 16.21
C LYS A 75 -20.66 -1.48 14.84
N ASN A 76 -20.59 -0.58 13.86
CA ASN A 76 -20.02 -0.86 12.54
C ASN A 76 -18.48 -0.71 12.50
N VAL A 77 -17.81 -0.83 13.63
CA VAL A 77 -16.34 -0.83 13.68
C VAL A 77 -15.83 -2.21 13.30
N VAL A 78 -14.76 -2.26 12.53
CA VAL A 78 -14.01 -3.50 12.27
C VAL A 78 -12.79 -3.51 13.17
N ASP A 79 -12.59 -4.61 13.89
CA ASP A 79 -11.48 -4.75 14.82
C ASP A 79 -10.13 -4.83 14.06
N PRO A 80 -9.21 -3.88 14.27
CA PRO A 80 -7.86 -3.94 13.71
C PRO A 80 -7.08 -5.19 14.11
N GLU A 81 -7.29 -5.74 15.31
CA GLU A 81 -6.51 -6.90 15.78
C GLU A 81 -6.80 -8.15 14.95
N ALA A 82 -8.08 -8.40 14.61
CA ALA A 82 -8.48 -9.50 13.75
C ALA A 82 -7.85 -9.39 12.34
N ILE A 83 -7.77 -8.17 11.80
CA ILE A 83 -7.14 -7.89 10.51
C ILE A 83 -5.64 -8.16 10.58
N LEU A 84 -4.97 -7.67 11.62
CA LEU A 84 -3.53 -7.86 11.81
C LEU A 84 -3.18 -9.34 11.96
N ALA A 85 -3.98 -10.10 12.71
CA ALA A 85 -3.78 -11.53 12.89
C ALA A 85 -4.00 -12.33 11.60
N SER A 86 -4.96 -11.94 10.76
CA SER A 86 -5.33 -12.69 9.55
C SER A 86 -4.47 -12.32 8.33
N TYR A 87 -4.14 -11.03 8.18
CA TYR A 87 -3.55 -10.49 6.95
C TYR A 87 -2.21 -9.79 7.16
N GLY A 88 -1.86 -9.42 8.40
CA GLY A 88 -0.65 -8.66 8.72
C GLY A 88 -0.76 -7.15 8.48
N ALA A 89 0.15 -6.40 9.10
CA ALA A 89 0.14 -4.94 9.10
C ALA A 89 0.25 -4.30 7.71
N ASP A 90 1.14 -4.82 6.86
CA ASP A 90 1.35 -4.26 5.52
C ASP A 90 0.12 -4.41 4.62
N THR A 91 -0.67 -5.46 4.81
CA THR A 91 -1.92 -5.63 4.07
C THR A 91 -2.94 -4.56 4.45
N ALA A 92 -3.11 -4.29 5.74
CA ALA A 92 -3.99 -3.23 6.21
C ALA A 92 -3.53 -1.85 5.71
N ARG A 93 -2.23 -1.56 5.78
CA ARG A 93 -1.63 -0.32 5.26
C ARG A 93 -1.89 -0.17 3.76
N LEU A 94 -1.62 -1.22 2.99
CA LEU A 94 -1.85 -1.20 1.55
C LEU A 94 -3.30 -0.93 1.20
N PHE A 95 -4.23 -1.63 1.85
CA PHE A 95 -5.66 -1.47 1.62
C PHE A 95 -6.07 0.00 1.81
N MET A 96 -5.72 0.57 2.97
CA MET A 96 -5.99 1.97 3.32
C MET A 96 -5.44 2.97 2.31
N LEU A 97 -4.29 2.67 1.70
CA LEU A 97 -3.62 3.56 0.74
C LEU A 97 -4.09 3.36 -0.71
N SER A 98 -4.74 2.24 -1.03
CA SER A 98 -4.92 1.79 -2.41
C SER A 98 -6.22 2.24 -3.07
N ASP A 99 -7.29 2.43 -2.30
CA ASP A 99 -8.64 2.48 -2.85
C ASP A 99 -9.11 3.90 -3.15
N SER A 100 -8.83 4.84 -2.24
CA SER A 100 -9.31 6.21 -2.34
C SER A 100 -8.20 7.25 -2.08
N PRO A 101 -8.28 8.43 -2.70
CA PRO A 101 -7.47 9.58 -2.27
C PRO A 101 -7.69 9.82 -0.76
N PRO A 102 -6.68 10.26 -0.01
CA PRO A 102 -6.78 10.27 1.45
C PRO A 102 -7.91 11.16 2.00
N GLU A 103 -8.39 12.13 1.21
CA GLU A 103 -9.40 13.12 1.58
C GLU A 103 -10.83 12.61 1.37
N ARG A 104 -10.98 11.45 0.72
CA ARG A 104 -12.27 10.83 0.46
C ARG A 104 -12.52 9.73 1.47
N ASP A 105 -13.79 9.56 1.81
CA ASP A 105 -14.22 8.43 2.61
C ASP A 105 -13.87 7.12 1.88
N ILE A 106 -13.36 6.16 2.64
CA ILE A 106 -13.02 4.82 2.16
C ILE A 106 -14.01 3.84 2.74
N GLU A 107 -14.53 2.95 1.90
CA GLU A 107 -15.37 1.85 2.35
C GLU A 107 -14.51 0.64 2.71
N TRP A 108 -14.64 0.17 3.95
CA TRP A 108 -14.00 -1.05 4.37
C TRP A 108 -14.75 -2.26 3.82
N THR A 109 -14.07 -3.10 3.04
CA THR A 109 -14.66 -4.33 2.47
C THR A 109 -13.70 -5.52 2.60
N GLU A 110 -14.25 -6.72 2.80
CA GLU A 110 -13.48 -7.98 2.81
C GLU A 110 -12.76 -8.21 1.48
N ALA A 111 -13.46 -7.99 0.36
CA ALA A 111 -12.87 -8.13 -0.98
C ALA A 111 -11.68 -7.18 -1.22
N GLY A 112 -11.75 -5.97 -0.65
CA GLY A 112 -10.68 -4.98 -0.73
C GLY A 112 -9.41 -5.41 0.01
N ILE A 113 -9.53 -5.86 1.26
CA ILE A 113 -8.39 -6.32 2.05
C ILE A 113 -7.77 -7.61 1.46
N GLU A 114 -8.59 -8.54 0.94
CA GLU A 114 -8.09 -9.71 0.22
C GLU A 114 -7.35 -9.34 -1.07
N GLY A 115 -7.82 -8.31 -1.78
CA GLY A 115 -7.15 -7.75 -2.96
C GLY A 115 -5.77 -7.17 -2.64
N ALA A 116 -5.64 -6.49 -1.50
CA ALA A 116 -4.37 -6.01 -0.98
C ALA A 116 -3.44 -7.16 -0.60
N TRP A 117 -3.97 -8.17 0.10
CA TRP A 117 -3.21 -9.35 0.53
C TRP A 117 -2.61 -10.10 -0.66
N ARG A 118 -3.43 -10.39 -1.68
CA ARG A 118 -2.97 -11.04 -2.93
C ARG A 118 -1.88 -10.24 -3.64
N PHE A 119 -1.94 -8.91 -3.58
CA PHE A 119 -0.91 -8.06 -4.17
C PHE A 119 0.42 -8.16 -3.41
N ILE A 120 0.41 -8.20 -2.08
CA ILE A 120 1.59 -8.44 -1.26
C ILE A 120 2.24 -9.79 -1.59
N GLN A 121 1.43 -10.85 -1.70
CA GLN A 121 1.93 -12.18 -2.09
C GLN A 121 2.58 -12.16 -3.49
N LYS A 122 2.03 -11.38 -4.42
CA LYS A 122 2.64 -11.17 -5.74
C LYS A 122 3.99 -10.47 -5.65
N LEU A 123 4.11 -9.40 -4.87
CA LEU A 123 5.37 -8.67 -4.69
C LEU A 123 6.45 -9.59 -4.08
N TRP A 124 6.09 -10.34 -3.04
CA TRP A 124 6.98 -11.33 -2.44
C TRP A 124 7.46 -12.39 -3.44
N ARG A 125 6.54 -12.91 -4.26
CA ARG A 125 6.87 -13.86 -5.32
C ARG A 125 7.86 -13.28 -6.35
N ILE A 126 7.74 -12.00 -6.71
CA ILE A 126 8.70 -11.35 -7.63
C ILE A 126 10.12 -11.44 -7.05
N ALA A 127 10.31 -11.08 -5.78
CA ALA A 127 11.64 -11.09 -5.16
C ALA A 127 12.17 -12.51 -4.93
N THR A 128 11.33 -13.43 -4.46
CA THR A 128 11.74 -14.82 -4.20
C THR A 128 12.05 -15.58 -5.49
N THR A 129 11.22 -15.46 -6.53
CA THR A 129 11.52 -16.06 -7.83
C THR A 129 12.84 -15.52 -8.39
N PHE A 130 13.09 -14.21 -8.29
CA PHE A 130 14.37 -13.64 -8.70
C PHE A 130 15.56 -14.16 -7.89
N HIS A 131 15.39 -14.37 -6.58
CA HIS A 131 16.43 -14.90 -5.73
C HIS A 131 16.75 -16.38 -6.03
N THR A 132 15.74 -17.18 -6.39
CA THR A 132 15.90 -18.62 -6.64
C THR A 132 16.27 -19.00 -8.07
N ASP A 133 15.92 -18.17 -9.05
CA ASP A 133 16.27 -18.42 -10.45
C ASP A 133 17.78 -18.25 -10.69
N ASP A 134 18.35 -19.03 -11.63
CA ASP A 134 19.74 -18.87 -12.08
C ASP A 134 19.89 -17.58 -12.92
N HIS A 135 19.93 -16.44 -12.24
CA HIS A 135 20.18 -15.14 -12.84
C HIS A 135 21.66 -14.79 -12.75
N LYS A 136 22.30 -14.65 -13.90
CA LYS A 136 23.68 -14.15 -13.99
C LYS A 136 23.67 -12.63 -14.05
N VAL A 137 23.43 -12.01 -12.90
CA VAL A 137 23.48 -10.55 -12.78
C VAL A 137 24.94 -10.09 -12.81
N PRO A 138 25.39 -9.35 -13.83
CA PRO A 138 26.74 -8.79 -13.83
C PRO A 138 26.89 -7.74 -12.72
N PRO A 139 28.08 -7.61 -12.10
CA PRO A 139 28.30 -6.65 -11.02
C PRO A 139 28.28 -5.19 -11.51
N GLN A 140 28.51 -4.97 -12.80
CA GLN A 140 28.49 -3.65 -13.44
C GLN A 140 27.33 -3.55 -14.41
N ARG A 141 26.81 -2.33 -14.58
CA ARG A 141 25.77 -2.02 -15.56
C ARG A 141 26.27 -2.38 -16.98
N PRO A 142 25.54 -3.21 -17.73
CA PRO A 142 25.81 -3.46 -19.14
C PRO A 142 25.83 -2.17 -19.96
N LYS A 143 26.61 -2.16 -21.05
CA LYS A 143 26.62 -1.05 -22.01
C LYS A 143 25.41 -1.08 -22.93
N ASP A 144 25.06 -2.28 -23.39
CA ASP A 144 24.00 -2.53 -24.34
C ASP A 144 22.88 -3.33 -23.68
N PHE A 145 21.65 -2.98 -24.04
CA PHE A 145 20.44 -3.64 -23.58
C PHE A 145 19.59 -3.98 -24.80
N SER A 146 18.88 -5.10 -24.74
CA SER A 146 17.84 -5.40 -25.72
C SER A 146 16.74 -4.31 -25.67
N PRO A 147 15.97 -4.13 -26.75
CA PRO A 147 14.83 -3.21 -26.73
C PRO A 147 13.84 -3.48 -25.59
N ALA A 148 13.59 -4.76 -25.25
CA ALA A 148 12.70 -5.13 -24.15
C ALA A 148 13.29 -4.78 -22.78
N ALA A 149 14.60 -5.00 -22.58
CA ALA A 149 15.27 -4.60 -21.35
C ALA A 149 15.27 -3.06 -21.21
N ILE A 150 15.55 -2.30 -22.27
CA ILE A 150 15.42 -0.83 -22.28
C ILE A 150 14.00 -0.42 -21.89
N GLN A 151 12.98 -1.08 -22.43
CA GLN A 151 11.58 -0.78 -22.11
C GLN A 151 11.27 -1.02 -20.62
N LEU A 152 11.74 -2.12 -20.03
CA LEU A 152 11.58 -2.36 -18.59
C LEU A 152 12.26 -1.27 -17.76
N ARG A 153 13.49 -0.88 -18.15
CA ARG A 153 14.22 0.20 -17.47
C ARG A 153 13.46 1.53 -17.57
N ARG A 154 12.95 1.92 -18.75
CA ARG A 154 12.12 3.12 -18.92
C ARG A 154 10.89 3.11 -18.00
N HIS A 155 10.14 2.00 -17.96
CA HIS A 155 9.02 1.88 -17.02
C HIS A 155 9.46 2.02 -15.57
N THR A 156 10.62 1.46 -15.20
CA THR A 156 11.19 1.56 -13.85
C THR A 156 11.47 3.02 -13.49
N HIS A 157 12.19 3.75 -14.35
CA HIS A 157 12.58 5.14 -14.10
C HIS A 157 11.39 6.11 -14.15
N GLN A 158 10.42 5.88 -15.04
CA GLN A 158 9.16 6.63 -15.02
C GLN A 158 8.37 6.38 -13.72
N THR A 159 8.34 5.15 -13.22
CA THR A 159 7.65 4.83 -11.95
C THR A 159 8.29 5.57 -10.76
N ILE A 160 9.62 5.77 -10.77
CA ILE A 160 10.28 6.60 -9.75
C ILE A 160 9.70 8.02 -9.76
N VAL A 161 9.61 8.64 -10.94
CA VAL A 161 9.06 10.01 -11.08
C VAL A 161 7.63 10.07 -10.56
N ASP A 162 6.78 9.14 -11.01
CA ASP A 162 5.35 9.14 -10.70
C ASP A 162 5.11 8.93 -9.19
N VAL A 163 5.75 7.91 -8.60
CA VAL A 163 5.60 7.61 -7.17
C VAL A 163 6.16 8.73 -6.30
N THR A 164 7.30 9.32 -6.67
CA THR A 164 7.89 10.46 -5.92
C THR A 164 6.90 11.62 -5.87
N LYS A 165 6.41 12.05 -7.04
CA LYS A 165 5.45 13.14 -7.16
C LYS A 165 4.16 12.85 -6.38
N ASP A 166 3.68 11.61 -6.45
CA ASP A 166 2.44 11.21 -5.81
C ASP A 166 2.55 11.17 -4.29
N ILE A 167 3.68 10.71 -3.74
CA ILE A 167 3.93 10.75 -2.29
C ILE A 167 4.01 12.21 -1.80
N GLU A 168 4.76 13.07 -2.50
CA GLU A 168 4.90 14.49 -2.15
C GLU A 168 3.57 15.26 -2.21
N SER A 169 2.66 14.82 -3.09
CA SER A 169 1.34 15.42 -3.27
C SER A 169 0.23 14.72 -2.48
N PHE A 170 0.55 13.78 -1.59
CA PHE A 170 -0.41 12.98 -0.82
C PHE A 170 -1.42 12.21 -1.70
N ARG A 171 -1.01 11.75 -2.88
CA ARG A 171 -1.82 10.94 -3.83
C ARG A 171 -1.41 9.48 -3.79
N PHE A 172 -1.46 8.89 -2.59
CA PHE A 172 -0.96 7.54 -2.32
C PHE A 172 -1.61 6.45 -3.17
N ASN A 173 -2.91 6.55 -3.46
CA ASN A 173 -3.62 5.60 -4.31
C ASN A 173 -3.04 5.55 -5.74
N ARG A 174 -2.58 6.70 -6.26
CA ARG A 174 -1.90 6.76 -7.57
C ARG A 174 -0.50 6.17 -7.50
N ALA A 175 0.25 6.43 -6.42
CA ALA A 175 1.54 5.78 -6.17
C ALA A 175 1.41 4.24 -6.12
N VAL A 176 0.39 3.71 -5.42
CA VAL A 176 0.10 2.27 -5.39
C VAL A 176 -0.23 1.75 -6.79
N ALA A 177 -1.00 2.49 -7.59
CA ALA A 177 -1.31 2.11 -8.97
C ALA A 177 -0.05 2.03 -9.85
N ALA A 178 0.87 3.00 -9.74
CA ALA A 178 2.16 2.99 -10.44
C ALA A 178 3.03 1.79 -10.02
N VAL A 179 3.11 1.49 -8.72
CA VAL A 179 3.78 0.28 -8.19
C VAL A 179 3.16 -0.99 -8.75
N ARG A 180 1.82 -1.08 -8.84
CA ARG A 180 1.13 -2.23 -9.46
C ARG A 180 1.55 -2.40 -10.91
N GLN A 181 1.59 -1.32 -11.68
CA GLN A 181 2.04 -1.34 -13.08
C GLN A 181 3.49 -1.80 -13.22
N LEU A 182 4.42 -1.28 -12.42
CA LEU A 182 5.81 -1.73 -12.42
C LEU A 182 5.91 -3.23 -12.09
N SER A 183 5.17 -3.69 -11.07
CA SER A 183 5.15 -5.11 -10.71
C SER A 183 4.63 -6.01 -11.85
N ASN A 184 3.67 -5.52 -12.64
CA ASN A 184 3.16 -6.22 -13.82
C ASN A 184 4.24 -6.31 -14.91
N ASN A 185 4.94 -5.20 -15.17
CA ASN A 185 6.00 -5.14 -16.15
C ASN A 185 7.17 -6.08 -15.79
N ILE A 186 7.56 -6.13 -14.51
CA ILE A 186 8.60 -7.05 -14.02
C ILE A 186 8.16 -8.51 -14.19
N ALA A 187 6.92 -8.84 -13.82
CA ALA A 187 6.39 -10.19 -13.93
C ALA A 187 6.22 -10.65 -15.40
N ALA A 188 5.88 -9.73 -16.30
CA ALA A 188 5.72 -10.02 -17.72
C ALA A 188 7.07 -10.14 -18.47
N PHE A 189 8.13 -9.52 -17.97
CA PHE A 189 9.45 -9.60 -18.58
C PHE A 189 10.01 -11.02 -18.52
N GLN A 190 10.43 -11.61 -19.66
CA GLN A 190 10.86 -13.02 -19.76
C GLN A 190 12.33 -13.21 -20.14
N GLU A 191 13.03 -12.17 -20.61
CA GLU A 191 14.44 -12.30 -21.01
C GLU A 191 15.34 -12.63 -19.81
N LYS A 192 16.40 -13.41 -20.06
CA LYS A 192 17.28 -14.00 -19.05
C LYS A 192 18.78 -13.86 -19.36
N ASP A 193 19.16 -13.17 -20.44
CA ASP A 193 20.58 -12.86 -20.66
C ASP A 193 21.11 -11.92 -19.57
N ALA A 194 22.43 -11.74 -19.51
CA ALA A 194 23.07 -10.96 -18.45
C ALA A 194 22.54 -9.51 -18.35
N ALA A 195 22.24 -8.86 -19.49
CA ALA A 195 21.73 -7.50 -19.49
C ALA A 195 20.26 -7.44 -19.05
N ALA A 196 19.45 -8.41 -19.47
CA ALA A 196 18.09 -8.59 -19.01
C ALA A 196 18.02 -8.87 -17.48
N SER A 197 18.87 -9.76 -16.97
CA SER A 197 18.97 -10.05 -15.53
C SER A 197 19.38 -8.81 -14.73
N TRP A 198 20.30 -7.99 -15.27
CA TRP A 198 20.65 -6.71 -14.65
C TRP A 198 19.47 -5.74 -14.59
N ALA A 199 18.77 -5.54 -15.72
CA ALA A 199 17.60 -4.66 -15.79
C ALA A 199 16.46 -5.11 -14.86
N ARG A 200 16.24 -6.42 -14.75
CA ARG A 200 15.28 -7.01 -13.82
C ARG A 200 15.67 -6.73 -12.36
N ARG A 201 16.96 -6.88 -12.02
CA ARG A 201 17.45 -6.57 -10.67
C ARG A 201 17.24 -5.09 -10.33
N GLU A 202 17.59 -4.18 -11.24
CA GLU A 202 17.37 -2.74 -11.09
C GLU A 202 15.88 -2.44 -10.82
N ALA A 203 14.99 -3.03 -11.61
CA ALA A 203 13.54 -2.84 -11.45
C ALA A 203 13.02 -3.35 -10.10
N ILE A 204 13.48 -4.51 -9.63
CA ILE A 204 13.08 -5.07 -8.34
C ILE A 204 13.65 -4.24 -7.18
N GLU A 205 14.91 -3.81 -7.26
CA GLU A 205 15.51 -2.93 -6.24
C GLU A 205 14.74 -1.61 -6.11
N VAL A 206 14.41 -0.99 -7.24
CA VAL A 206 13.59 0.23 -7.27
C VAL A 206 12.20 -0.03 -6.70
N LEU A 207 11.54 -1.12 -7.13
CA LEU A 207 10.23 -1.51 -6.59
C LEU A 207 10.26 -1.60 -5.07
N VAL A 208 11.26 -2.29 -4.50
CA VAL A 208 11.44 -2.47 -3.05
C VAL A 208 11.60 -1.12 -2.33
N LYS A 209 12.42 -0.22 -2.87
CA LYS A 209 12.57 1.14 -2.31
C LYS A 209 11.28 1.95 -2.37
N LEU A 210 10.55 1.89 -3.49
CA LEU A 210 9.32 2.64 -3.69
C LEU A 210 8.17 2.16 -2.79
N ILE A 211 8.10 0.86 -2.48
CA ILE A 211 7.09 0.34 -1.55
C ILE A 211 7.45 0.58 -0.07
N GLY A 212 8.71 0.86 0.27
CA GLY A 212 9.18 1.00 1.65
C GLY A 212 8.30 1.87 2.57
N PRO A 213 7.89 3.09 2.15
CA PRO A 213 7.01 3.93 2.97
C PRO A 213 5.61 3.32 3.21
N MET A 214 5.13 2.47 2.30
CA MET A 214 3.78 1.89 2.33
C MET A 214 3.77 0.52 2.99
N LEU A 215 4.75 -0.33 2.70
CA LEU A 215 4.87 -1.75 3.08
C LEU A 215 6.24 -2.02 3.73
N PRO A 216 6.55 -1.40 4.88
CA PRO A 216 7.90 -1.39 5.43
C PRO A 216 8.42 -2.78 5.79
N HIS A 217 7.57 -3.69 6.26
CA HIS A 217 7.99 -5.03 6.69
C HIS A 217 8.36 -5.89 5.47
N LEU A 218 7.48 -5.91 4.46
CA LEU A 218 7.73 -6.60 3.19
C LEU A 218 8.95 -6.02 2.47
N ALA A 219 9.10 -4.70 2.46
CA ALA A 219 10.22 -4.04 1.80
C ALA A 219 11.55 -4.41 2.46
N GLU A 220 11.62 -4.44 3.80
CA GLU A 220 12.81 -4.84 4.54
C GLU A 220 13.19 -6.29 4.23
N GLU A 221 12.23 -7.22 4.24
CA GLU A 221 12.49 -8.63 3.91
C GLU A 221 12.96 -8.81 2.46
N MET A 222 12.32 -8.14 1.50
CA MET A 222 12.77 -8.17 0.10
C MET A 222 14.15 -7.54 -0.07
N TRP A 223 14.47 -6.47 0.67
CA TRP A 223 15.77 -5.81 0.64
C TRP A 223 16.90 -6.73 1.12
N GLN A 224 16.69 -7.41 2.24
CA GLN A 224 17.63 -8.40 2.78
C GLN A 224 17.76 -9.62 1.86
N LEU A 225 16.65 -10.11 1.29
CA LEU A 225 16.66 -11.22 0.34
C LEU A 225 17.49 -10.93 -0.92
N LEU A 226 17.53 -9.67 -1.35
CA LEU A 226 18.37 -9.23 -2.46
C LEU A 226 19.85 -9.08 -2.09
N GLY A 227 20.20 -9.28 -0.81
CA GLY A 227 21.55 -9.20 -0.27
C GLY A 227 22.00 -7.79 0.10
N TYR A 228 21.07 -6.86 0.28
CA TYR A 228 21.41 -5.50 0.68
C TYR A 228 21.44 -5.33 2.21
N ALA A 229 22.35 -4.47 2.66
CA ALA A 229 22.48 -3.97 4.01
C ALA A 229 23.08 -2.56 3.95
N PRO A 230 22.86 -1.68 4.95
CA PRO A 230 22.01 -1.85 6.14
C PRO A 230 20.50 -1.79 5.79
N SER A 231 19.63 -1.69 6.80
CA SER A 231 18.15 -1.66 6.64
C SER A 231 17.70 -0.71 5.53
N ILE A 232 16.58 -1.05 4.88
CA ILE A 232 16.00 -0.23 3.80
C ILE A 232 15.66 1.19 4.27
N THR A 233 15.41 1.38 5.57
CA THR A 233 15.17 2.70 6.17
C THR A 233 16.36 3.66 6.03
N GLN A 234 17.56 3.13 5.81
CA GLN A 234 18.78 3.90 5.58
C GLN A 234 19.13 4.01 4.08
N ALA A 235 18.38 3.35 3.21
CA ALA A 235 18.58 3.43 1.78
C ALA A 235 18.15 4.81 1.26
N THR A 236 18.93 5.35 0.32
CA THR A 236 18.54 6.59 -0.37
C THR A 236 17.35 6.34 -1.28
N TRP A 237 16.41 7.28 -1.30
CA TRP A 237 15.31 7.29 -2.26
C TRP A 237 15.85 7.23 -3.71
N PRO A 238 15.31 6.35 -4.58
CA PRO A 238 15.84 6.17 -5.93
C PRO A 238 15.67 7.45 -6.76
N LYS A 239 16.64 7.72 -7.63
CA LYS A 239 16.58 8.83 -8.59
C LYS A 239 16.43 8.29 -10.00
N PRO A 240 15.57 8.91 -10.84
CA PRO A 240 15.42 8.48 -12.21
C PRO A 240 16.66 8.84 -13.03
N ASP A 241 16.99 7.98 -13.99
CA ASP A 241 17.96 8.24 -15.05
C ASP A 241 17.28 9.05 -16.15
N ALA A 242 17.78 10.26 -16.41
CA ALA A 242 17.16 11.20 -17.34
C ALA A 242 17.14 10.70 -18.79
N ASP A 243 18.07 9.83 -19.18
CA ASP A 243 18.13 9.24 -20.53
C ASP A 243 17.05 8.15 -20.75
N LEU A 244 16.33 7.79 -19.68
CA LEU A 244 15.29 6.75 -19.67
C LEU A 244 13.88 7.31 -19.40
N LEU A 245 13.73 8.63 -19.42
CA LEU A 245 12.44 9.33 -19.33
C LEU A 245 11.88 9.70 -20.70
#